data_AF-A0A519FH37-F1
#
_entry.id   AF-A0A519FH37-F1
#
_cell.length_a   1.000
_cell.length_b   1.000
_cell.length_c   1.000
_cell.angle_alpha   90.00
_cell.angle_beta   90.00
_cell.angle_gamma   90.00
#
_symmetry.space_group_name_H-M   'P 1'
#
loop_
_entity.id
_entity.type
_entity.pdbx_description
1 polymer ?
#
loop_
_entity_poly.entity_id
_entity_poly.type
_entity_poly.pdbx_seq_one_letter_code
_entity_poly.pdbx_strand_id
1 'polypeptide(L)'
;MPAGPGLDVNLRYTYGQGNVWVGWFRSPALGFSEPRGGWDDVFTWGKVRLLPSLQIASGGFVGGSLALETGERWFGGAGLGRTNLRPYVNLNFDPNDSYTVYGGYRWTDASSVSLQVIRDNRANPDQQHIHLIWRQKLARQDQFIIDVLAKQGTVEGKYIRRTGLSLGCDWPVWSLRAAWDPKVNFTVQNMLRFSVARHF
;
A
#
# COMPACT_ATOMS: atom_id res chain seq x y z
N MET A 1 16.30 -11.89 11.13
CA MET A 1 15.06 -12.54 11.62
C MET A 1 14.87 -13.87 10.91
N PRO A 2 14.30 -14.91 11.56
CA PRO A 2 14.00 -16.18 10.90
C PRO A 2 12.93 -15.99 9.83
N ALA A 3 13.08 -16.68 8.70
CA ALA A 3 12.05 -16.72 7.68
C ALA A 3 10.91 -17.63 8.13
N GLY A 4 9.67 -17.28 7.80
CA GLY A 4 8.53 -18.13 8.10
C GLY A 4 7.21 -17.48 7.71
N PRO A 5 6.12 -18.25 7.74
CA PRO A 5 4.81 -17.77 7.32
C PRO A 5 4.28 -16.70 8.27
N GLY A 6 3.46 -15.82 7.72
CA GLY A 6 2.61 -14.89 8.44
C GLY A 6 1.18 -15.01 7.92
N LEU A 7 0.21 -14.82 8.80
CA LEU A 7 -1.19 -14.69 8.45
C LEU A 7 -1.64 -13.29 8.79
N ASP A 8 -2.38 -12.68 7.88
CA ASP A 8 -3.03 -11.39 8.09
C ASP A 8 -4.51 -11.52 7.71
N VAL A 9 -5.37 -11.10 8.63
CA VAL A 9 -6.83 -11.12 8.44
C VAL A 9 -7.33 -9.70 8.67
N ASN A 10 -8.14 -9.19 7.75
CA ASN A 10 -8.73 -7.86 7.86
C ASN A 10 -10.23 -7.92 7.58
N LEU A 11 -10.98 -7.11 8.33
CA LEU A 11 -12.36 -6.79 8.04
C LEU A 11 -12.43 -5.30 7.72
N ARG A 12 -13.01 -4.97 6.57
CA ARG A 12 -13.20 -3.60 6.09
C ARG A 12 -14.66 -3.33 5.85
N TYR A 13 -15.10 -2.15 6.25
CA TYR A 13 -16.40 -1.60 5.94
C TYR A 13 -16.22 -0.30 5.15
N THR A 14 -16.86 -0.23 4.00
CA THR A 14 -16.85 0.95 3.11
C THR A 14 -18.17 1.68 3.23
N TYR A 15 -18.13 2.99 3.46
CA TYR A 15 -19.30 3.86 3.57
C TYR A 15 -19.08 5.13 2.75
N GLY A 16 -19.94 5.36 1.75
CA GLY A 16 -19.71 6.45 0.80
C GLY A 16 -18.33 6.35 0.14
N GLN A 17 -17.45 7.30 0.42
CA GLN A 17 -16.06 7.33 -0.07
C GLN A 17 -15.02 6.91 0.99
N GLY A 18 -15.48 6.66 2.22
CA GLY A 18 -14.64 6.31 3.35
C GLY A 18 -14.58 4.83 3.63
N ASN A 19 -13.54 4.43 4.37
CA ASN A 19 -13.35 3.08 4.86
C ASN A 19 -12.97 3.11 6.33
N VAL A 20 -13.49 2.15 7.08
CA VAL A 20 -12.92 1.73 8.37
C VAL A 20 -12.53 0.27 8.28
N TRP A 21 -11.46 -0.10 8.96
CA TRP A 21 -11.03 -1.48 9.00
C TRP A 21 -10.37 -1.84 10.32
N VAL A 22 -10.48 -3.13 10.64
CA VAL A 22 -9.73 -3.77 11.72
C VAL A 22 -8.99 -4.96 11.14
N GLY A 23 -7.83 -5.25 11.68
CA GLY A 23 -6.99 -6.33 11.21
C GLY A 23 -6.17 -6.97 12.31
N TRP A 24 -5.68 -8.15 12.04
CA TRP A 24 -4.82 -8.90 12.95
C TRP A 24 -3.76 -9.64 12.15
N PHE A 25 -2.51 -9.31 12.44
CA PHE A 25 -1.36 -10.01 11.92
C PHE A 25 -0.82 -11.00 12.95
N ARG A 26 -0.37 -12.17 12.48
CA ARG A 26 0.36 -13.15 13.28
C ARG A 26 1.48 -13.80 12.47
N SER A 27 2.68 -13.84 13.04
CA SER A 27 3.78 -14.67 12.54
C SER A 27 4.29 -15.58 13.66
N PRO A 28 4.02 -16.91 13.58
CA PRO A 28 4.56 -17.87 14.53
C PRO A 28 6.09 -17.90 14.55
N ALA A 29 6.73 -17.76 13.38
CA ALA A 29 8.18 -17.76 13.26
C ALA A 29 8.86 -16.57 13.95
N LEU A 30 8.15 -15.45 14.07
CA LEU A 30 8.61 -14.27 14.80
C LEU A 30 8.10 -14.22 16.24
N GLY A 31 7.25 -15.16 16.66
CA GLY A 31 6.56 -15.10 17.95
C GLY A 31 5.73 -13.82 18.12
N PHE A 32 5.24 -13.25 17.02
CA PHE A 32 4.70 -11.89 16.99
C PHE A 32 3.23 -11.88 16.54
N SER A 33 2.42 -11.04 17.18
CA SER A 33 1.05 -10.74 16.76
C SER A 33 0.71 -9.28 17.02
N GLU A 34 -0.12 -8.71 16.14
CA GLU A 34 -0.47 -7.29 16.21
C GLU A 34 -1.90 -7.06 15.71
N PRO A 35 -2.85 -6.81 16.62
CA PRO A 35 -4.11 -6.17 16.31
C PRO A 35 -3.88 -4.73 15.84
N ARG A 36 -4.65 -4.33 14.83
CA ARG A 36 -4.54 -3.02 14.18
C ARG A 36 -5.88 -2.57 13.62
N GLY A 37 -5.96 -1.29 13.32
CA GLY A 37 -7.13 -0.72 12.67
C GLY A 37 -6.78 0.58 11.99
N GLY A 38 -7.70 1.04 11.15
CA GLY A 38 -7.49 2.28 10.44
C GLY A 38 -8.76 2.82 9.82
N TRP A 39 -8.59 4.03 9.31
CA TRP A 39 -9.62 4.83 8.68
C TRP A 39 -9.01 5.61 7.52
N ASP A 40 -9.74 5.75 6.44
CA ASP A 40 -9.41 6.60 5.30
C ASP A 40 -10.67 7.15 4.65
N ASP A 41 -10.56 8.31 3.99
CA ASP A 41 -11.68 8.96 3.31
C ASP A 41 -11.22 9.77 2.09
N VAL A 42 -12.18 10.21 1.28
CA VAL A 42 -11.95 11.10 0.13
C VAL A 42 -12.88 12.30 0.22
N PHE A 43 -12.30 13.47 0.44
CA PHE A 43 -13.02 14.74 0.36
C PHE A 43 -12.78 15.38 -1.00
N THR A 44 -13.86 15.64 -1.76
CA THR A 44 -13.76 16.17 -3.12
C THR A 44 -14.31 17.60 -3.20
N TRP A 45 -13.49 18.53 -3.68
CA TRP A 45 -13.85 19.92 -3.93
C TRP A 45 -13.51 20.31 -5.37
N GLY A 46 -14.52 20.26 -6.25
CA GLY A 46 -14.31 20.45 -7.68
C GLY A 46 -13.34 19.42 -8.24
N LYS A 47 -12.20 19.89 -8.76
CA LYS A 47 -11.16 19.03 -9.35
C LYS A 47 -10.12 18.54 -8.35
N VAL A 48 -10.19 18.99 -7.09
CA VAL A 48 -9.21 18.65 -6.05
C VAL A 48 -9.82 17.62 -5.10
N ARG A 49 -9.03 16.60 -4.76
CA ARG A 49 -9.39 15.57 -3.78
C ARG A 49 -8.37 15.55 -2.67
N LEU A 50 -8.85 15.50 -1.43
CA LEU A 50 -8.04 15.30 -0.24
C LEU A 50 -8.26 13.89 0.29
N LEU A 51 -7.16 13.21 0.58
CA LEU A 51 -7.08 11.78 0.89
C LEU A 51 -6.40 11.60 2.26
N PRO A 52 -7.11 11.82 3.38
CA PRO A 52 -6.58 11.52 4.70
C PRO A 52 -6.62 10.03 5.00
N SER A 53 -5.65 9.56 5.79
CA SER A 53 -5.70 8.24 6.42
C SER A 53 -5.13 8.27 7.84
N LEU A 54 -5.64 7.39 8.69
CA LEU A 54 -5.18 7.15 10.05
C LEU A 54 -5.08 5.65 10.31
N GLN A 55 -4.08 5.24 11.08
CA GLN A 55 -3.82 3.87 11.45
C GLN A 55 -3.34 3.79 12.89
N ILE A 56 -3.77 2.74 13.58
CA ILE A 56 -3.33 2.41 14.94
C ILE A 56 -2.99 0.93 15.01
N ALA A 57 -2.07 0.58 15.91
CA ALA A 57 -1.79 -0.82 16.21
C ALA A 57 -1.43 -1.01 17.69
N SER A 58 -1.57 -2.26 18.16
CA SER A 58 -1.13 -2.65 19.49
C SER A 58 0.35 -2.30 19.71
N GLY A 59 0.76 -2.08 20.97
CA GLY A 59 2.10 -1.52 21.25
C GLY A 59 2.16 0.01 21.14
N GLY A 60 1.03 0.66 20.83
CA GLY A 60 0.86 2.11 20.84
C GLY A 60 1.26 2.79 19.55
N PHE A 61 1.34 2.05 18.43
CA PHE A 61 1.58 2.64 17.12
C PHE A 61 0.43 3.57 16.72
N VAL A 62 0.80 4.74 16.18
CA VAL A 62 -0.11 5.68 15.54
C VAL A 62 0.58 6.21 14.30
N GLY A 63 -0.11 6.15 13.17
CA GLY A 63 0.34 6.67 11.90
C GLY A 63 -0.80 7.30 11.13
N GLY A 64 -0.46 8.16 10.16
CA GLY A 64 -1.44 8.75 9.28
C GLY A 64 -0.79 9.35 8.05
N SER A 65 -1.61 9.67 7.06
CA SER A 65 -1.17 10.35 5.85
C SER A 65 -2.19 11.36 5.39
N LEU A 66 -1.72 12.31 4.60
CA LEU A 66 -2.55 13.24 3.87
C LEU A 66 -2.02 13.37 2.45
N ALA A 67 -2.88 13.19 1.46
CA ALA A 67 -2.54 13.45 0.07
C ALA A 67 -3.56 14.36 -0.59
N LEU A 68 -3.09 15.12 -1.58
CA LEU A 68 -3.89 15.93 -2.47
C LEU A 68 -3.75 15.35 -3.88
N GLU A 69 -4.88 15.16 -4.57
CA GLU A 69 -4.95 14.80 -5.98
C GLU A 69 -5.70 15.89 -6.74
N THR A 70 -5.30 16.16 -7.98
CA THR A 70 -6.07 16.98 -8.91
C THR A 70 -6.08 16.36 -10.30
N GLY A 71 -7.09 16.73 -11.09
CA GLY A 71 -7.27 16.30 -12.47
C GLY A 71 -8.28 15.16 -12.62
N GLU A 72 -8.60 14.87 -13.87
CA GLU A 72 -9.63 13.89 -14.25
C GLU A 72 -8.96 12.75 -15.03
N ARG A 73 -8.85 12.90 -16.35
CA ARG A 73 -8.14 11.95 -17.23
C ARG A 73 -6.65 11.94 -16.94
N TRP A 74 -6.00 13.09 -17.09
CA TRP A 74 -4.67 13.30 -16.56
C TRP A 74 -4.81 13.76 -15.12
N PHE A 75 -4.12 13.07 -14.22
CA PHE A 75 -4.16 13.41 -12.81
C PHE A 75 -2.75 13.41 -12.22
N GLY A 76 -2.61 14.16 -11.15
CA GLY A 76 -1.39 14.25 -10.38
C GLY A 76 -1.71 14.51 -8.93
N GLY A 77 -0.82 14.07 -8.05
CA GLY A 77 -0.98 14.27 -6.63
C GLY A 77 0.32 14.14 -5.87
N ALA A 78 0.27 14.61 -4.64
CA ALA A 78 1.36 14.48 -3.69
C ALA A 78 0.80 14.27 -2.28
N GLY A 79 1.57 13.59 -1.45
CA GLY A 79 1.18 13.31 -0.08
C GLY A 79 2.35 13.17 0.87
N LEU A 80 2.02 13.21 2.15
CA LEU A 80 2.93 13.03 3.26
C LEU A 80 2.31 12.03 4.24
N GLY A 81 3.07 11.03 4.64
CA GLY A 81 2.72 10.12 5.74
C GLY A 81 3.62 10.37 6.94
N ARG A 82 3.12 10.22 8.17
CA ARG A 82 3.90 10.31 9.43
C ARG A 82 3.49 9.20 10.38
N THR A 83 4.43 8.75 11.20
CA THR A 83 4.14 7.89 12.35
C THR A 83 4.77 8.41 13.63
N ASN A 84 4.37 7.82 14.76
CA ASN A 84 5.03 8.01 16.05
C ASN A 84 6.29 7.13 16.24
N LEU A 85 6.79 6.51 15.17
CA LEU A 85 7.99 5.64 15.13
C LEU A 85 7.93 4.39 16.01
N ARG A 86 6.77 4.06 16.57
CA ARG A 86 6.63 2.77 17.25
C ARG A 86 6.62 1.63 16.23
N PRO A 87 7.08 0.43 16.63
CA PRO A 87 7.04 -0.75 15.76
C PRO A 87 5.61 -1.00 15.24
N TYR A 88 5.53 -1.39 13.97
CA TYR A 88 4.29 -1.72 13.28
C TYR A 88 4.57 -2.68 12.13
N VAL A 89 3.68 -3.64 11.91
CA VAL A 89 3.70 -4.52 10.74
C VAL A 89 3.11 -3.78 9.55
N ASN A 90 4.02 -3.16 8.81
CA ASN A 90 3.69 -2.53 7.55
C ASN A 90 3.48 -3.57 6.44
N LEU A 91 2.24 -3.67 5.96
CA LEU A 91 1.90 -4.54 4.84
C LEU A 91 1.83 -3.82 3.50
N ASN A 92 1.85 -2.49 3.47
CA ASN A 92 1.80 -1.75 2.20
C ASN A 92 3.14 -1.78 1.46
N PHE A 93 4.17 -2.41 2.06
CA PHE A 93 5.55 -2.48 1.60
C PHE A 93 6.27 -1.13 1.51
N ASP A 94 5.54 -0.03 1.35
CA ASP A 94 6.03 1.35 1.23
C ASP A 94 6.37 2.02 2.56
N PRO A 95 7.38 2.91 2.63
CA PRO A 95 7.65 3.68 3.83
C PRO A 95 6.43 4.51 4.28
N ASN A 96 6.06 4.39 5.57
CA ASN A 96 4.96 5.17 6.15
C ASN A 96 5.35 6.63 6.43
N ASP A 97 6.57 6.84 6.94
CA ASP A 97 7.16 8.16 7.11
C ASP A 97 7.77 8.61 5.78
N SER A 98 6.91 9.02 4.85
CA SER A 98 7.31 9.34 3.47
C SER A 98 6.76 10.65 2.95
N TYR A 99 7.37 11.10 1.85
CA TYR A 99 6.65 11.87 0.85
C TYR A 99 6.35 10.99 -0.37
N THR A 100 5.21 11.28 -0.99
CA THR A 100 4.73 10.56 -2.17
C THR A 100 4.40 11.56 -3.25
N VAL A 101 4.80 11.27 -4.49
CA VAL A 101 4.36 12.00 -5.68
C VAL A 101 3.87 10.98 -6.69
N TYR A 102 2.73 11.25 -7.31
CA TYR A 102 2.15 10.34 -8.27
C TYR A 102 1.36 11.06 -9.35
N GLY A 103 1.14 10.37 -10.46
CA GLY A 103 0.31 10.87 -11.54
C GLY A 103 0.08 9.80 -12.58
N GLY A 104 -0.84 10.07 -13.48
CA GLY A 104 -1.24 9.06 -14.45
C GLY A 104 -2.30 9.52 -15.42
N TYR A 105 -2.77 8.54 -16.18
CA TYR A 105 -3.82 8.71 -17.17
C TYR A 105 -4.95 7.71 -16.93
N ARG A 106 -6.18 8.20 -16.93
CA ARG A 106 -7.42 7.43 -16.87
C ARG A 106 -8.12 7.55 -18.22
N TRP A 107 -8.27 6.43 -18.92
CA TRP A 107 -9.04 6.39 -20.17
C TRP A 107 -10.50 6.01 -19.94
N THR A 108 -10.79 5.28 -18.87
CA THR A 108 -12.15 5.05 -18.35
C THR A 108 -12.14 5.20 -16.83
N ASP A 109 -13.31 5.19 -16.20
CA ASP A 109 -13.44 5.32 -14.74
C ASP A 109 -12.72 4.21 -13.96
N ALA A 110 -12.39 3.08 -14.61
CA ALA A 110 -11.80 1.91 -13.96
C ALA A 110 -10.55 1.37 -14.67
N SER A 111 -10.10 2.04 -15.72
CA SER A 111 -8.86 1.69 -16.42
C SER A 111 -7.91 2.87 -16.45
N SER A 112 -6.69 2.64 -15.95
CA SER A 112 -5.70 3.68 -15.74
C SER A 112 -4.28 3.14 -15.75
N VAL A 113 -3.33 4.04 -16.01
CA VAL A 113 -1.92 3.82 -15.78
C VAL A 113 -1.43 4.94 -14.88
N SER A 114 -0.65 4.59 -13.85
CA SER A 114 -0.09 5.57 -12.94
C SER A 114 1.33 5.23 -12.55
N LEU A 115 2.14 6.27 -12.39
CA LEU A 115 3.46 6.20 -11.79
C LEU A 115 3.38 6.83 -10.40
N GLN A 116 4.00 6.18 -9.42
CA GLN A 116 4.09 6.68 -8.06
C GLN A 116 5.52 6.54 -7.55
N VAL A 117 6.05 7.59 -6.94
CA VAL A 117 7.34 7.61 -6.26
C VAL A 117 7.08 7.84 -4.78
N ILE A 118 7.61 6.97 -3.94
CA ILE A 118 7.49 7.05 -2.49
C ILE A 118 8.89 6.99 -1.92
N ARG A 119 9.24 7.97 -1.08
CA ARG A 119 10.55 8.02 -0.45
C ARG A 119 10.40 8.23 1.04
N ASP A 120 11.12 7.43 1.82
CA ASP A 120 11.29 7.74 3.24
C ASP A 120 11.99 9.09 3.36
N ASN A 121 11.52 9.93 4.27
CA ASN A 121 12.05 11.29 4.46
C ASN A 121 12.43 11.54 5.92
N ARG A 122 12.60 10.48 6.70
CA ARG A 122 12.88 10.56 8.13
C ARG A 122 13.94 9.58 8.55
N ALA A 123 13.60 8.29 8.63
CA ALA A 123 14.49 7.29 9.23
C ALA A 123 15.53 6.80 8.24
N ASN A 124 15.16 6.66 6.96
CA ASN A 124 16.04 6.09 5.93
C ASN A 124 15.91 6.85 4.61
N PRO A 125 16.42 8.09 4.50
CA PRO A 125 16.18 8.95 3.34
C PRO A 125 16.70 8.41 2.00
N ASP A 126 17.47 7.33 1.98
CA ASP A 126 17.93 6.65 0.78
C ASP A 126 16.97 5.56 0.28
N GLN A 127 15.98 5.18 1.09
CA GLN A 127 14.95 4.20 0.75
C GLN A 127 13.84 4.81 -0.10
N GLN A 128 13.61 4.22 -1.26
CA GLN A 128 12.65 4.69 -2.26
C GLN A 128 12.01 3.54 -3.02
N HIS A 129 10.71 3.68 -3.28
CA HIS A 129 9.94 2.87 -4.23
C HIS A 129 9.44 3.70 -5.40
N ILE A 130 9.42 3.06 -6.57
CA ILE A 130 8.74 3.53 -7.76
C ILE A 130 7.78 2.42 -8.18
N HIS A 131 6.50 2.76 -8.29
CA HIS A 131 5.45 1.86 -8.75
C HIS A 131 4.96 2.30 -10.12
N LEU A 132 4.93 1.36 -11.06
CA LEU A 132 4.17 1.49 -12.30
C LEU A 132 2.95 0.59 -12.21
N ILE A 133 1.79 1.22 -12.03
CA ILE A 133 0.52 0.53 -11.80
C ILE A 133 -0.32 0.65 -13.06
N TRP A 134 -0.73 -0.50 -13.59
CA TRP A 134 -1.70 -0.61 -14.65
C TRP A 134 -2.96 -1.26 -14.13
N ARG A 135 -4.11 -0.60 -14.33
CA ARG A 135 -5.43 -1.13 -14.03
C ARG A 135 -6.25 -1.20 -15.30
N GLN A 136 -6.91 -2.32 -15.51
CA GLN A 136 -7.76 -2.53 -16.66
C GLN A 136 -9.10 -3.12 -16.21
N LYS A 137 -10.18 -2.39 -16.44
CA LYS A 137 -11.53 -2.94 -16.38
C LYS A 137 -11.74 -3.89 -17.56
N LEU A 138 -12.28 -5.06 -17.25
CA LEU A 138 -12.71 -6.09 -18.19
C LEU A 138 -14.25 -6.08 -18.26
N ALA A 139 -14.82 -7.07 -18.96
CA ALA A 139 -16.27 -7.25 -18.99
C ALA A 139 -16.82 -7.58 -17.59
N ARG A 140 -18.11 -7.30 -17.35
CA ARG A 140 -18.86 -7.75 -16.15
C ARG A 140 -18.32 -7.26 -14.80
N GLN A 141 -17.74 -6.05 -14.76
CA GLN A 141 -17.15 -5.41 -13.57
C GLN A 141 -15.84 -6.04 -13.06
N ASP A 142 -15.27 -6.98 -13.81
CA ASP A 142 -13.97 -7.54 -13.47
C ASP A 142 -12.87 -6.48 -13.67
N GLN A 143 -11.85 -6.50 -12.82
CA GLN A 143 -10.69 -5.62 -12.93
C GLN A 143 -9.41 -6.44 -12.78
N PHE A 144 -8.45 -6.14 -13.65
CA PHE A 144 -7.09 -6.65 -13.56
C PHE A 144 -6.14 -5.53 -13.15
N ILE A 145 -5.19 -5.84 -12.27
CA ILE A 145 -4.20 -4.91 -11.74
C ILE A 145 -2.82 -5.53 -11.88
N ILE A 146 -1.89 -4.81 -12.51
CA ILE A 146 -0.46 -5.08 -12.45
C ILE A 146 0.21 -3.92 -11.73
N ASP A 147 1.14 -4.22 -10.84
CA ASP A 147 2.06 -3.25 -10.26
C ASP A 147 3.49 -3.76 -10.35
N VAL A 148 4.34 -3.00 -11.06
CA VAL A 148 5.77 -3.25 -11.13
C VAL A 148 6.46 -2.29 -10.16
N LEU A 149 7.16 -2.86 -9.19
CA LEU A 149 7.90 -2.14 -8.17
C LEU A 149 9.38 -2.08 -8.53
N ALA A 150 9.96 -0.89 -8.57
CA ALA A 150 11.41 -0.68 -8.50
C ALA A 150 11.77 -0.10 -7.14
N LYS A 151 12.56 -0.84 -6.37
CA LYS A 151 12.96 -0.51 -4.99
C LYS A 151 14.46 -0.26 -4.94
N GLN A 152 14.86 0.77 -4.20
CA GLN A 152 16.26 1.06 -3.90
C GLN A 152 16.43 1.59 -2.48
N GLY A 153 17.62 1.37 -1.90
CA GLY A 153 17.98 1.85 -0.57
C GLY A 153 19.02 0.95 0.09
N THR A 154 19.47 1.31 1.29
CA THR A 154 20.46 0.56 2.05
C THR A 154 19.81 -0.45 2.97
N VAL A 155 20.28 -1.70 2.91
CA VAL A 155 19.90 -2.80 3.80
C VAL A 155 21.17 -3.39 4.39
N GLU A 156 21.31 -3.34 5.71
CA GLU A 156 22.49 -3.84 6.44
C GLU A 156 23.82 -3.32 5.85
N GLY A 157 23.89 -2.01 5.60
CA GLY A 157 25.09 -1.34 5.07
C GLY A 157 25.38 -1.59 3.59
N LYS A 158 24.51 -2.33 2.88
CA LYS A 158 24.65 -2.57 1.44
C LYS A 158 23.52 -1.88 0.68
N TYR A 159 23.90 -1.03 -0.26
CA TYR A 159 22.93 -0.42 -1.17
C TYR A 159 22.37 -1.47 -2.14
N ILE A 160 21.05 -1.53 -2.26
CA ILE A 160 20.35 -2.48 -3.11
C ILE A 160 19.51 -1.76 -4.17
N ARG A 161 19.29 -2.47 -5.28
CA ARG A 161 18.27 -2.18 -6.29
C ARG A 161 17.54 -3.47 -6.62
N ARG A 162 16.23 -3.50 -6.51
CA ARG A 162 15.42 -4.71 -6.68
C ARG A 162 14.12 -4.40 -7.40
N THR A 163 13.54 -5.42 -8.01
CA THR A 163 12.27 -5.33 -8.73
C THR A 163 11.28 -6.32 -8.16
N GLY A 164 10.11 -5.82 -7.80
CA GLY A 164 8.96 -6.60 -7.35
C GLY A 164 7.84 -6.60 -8.39
N LEU A 165 6.88 -7.50 -8.21
CA LEU A 165 5.70 -7.61 -9.05
C LEU A 165 4.50 -7.95 -8.19
N SER A 166 3.38 -7.27 -8.41
CA SER A 166 2.09 -7.61 -7.85
C SER A 166 1.05 -7.76 -8.97
N LEU A 167 0.25 -8.81 -8.88
CA LEU A 167 -0.86 -9.10 -9.77
C LEU A 167 -2.13 -9.19 -8.95
N GLY A 168 -3.21 -8.59 -9.44
CA GLY A 168 -4.52 -8.60 -8.81
C GLY A 168 -5.64 -8.83 -9.80
N CYS A 169 -6.62 -9.62 -9.39
CA CYS A 169 -7.88 -9.80 -10.08
C CYS A 169 -9.02 -9.54 -9.10
N ASP A 170 -9.89 -8.61 -9.45
CA ASP A 170 -11.08 -8.26 -8.68
C ASP A 170 -12.32 -8.65 -9.51
N TRP A 171 -13.17 -9.49 -8.93
CA TRP A 171 -14.49 -9.90 -9.42
C TRP A 171 -15.57 -9.30 -8.50
N PRO A 172 -16.86 -9.34 -8.89
CA PRO A 172 -17.94 -8.76 -8.08
C PRO A 172 -18.01 -9.24 -6.62
N VAL A 173 -17.64 -10.51 -6.36
CA VAL A 173 -17.74 -11.13 -5.01
C VAL A 173 -16.37 -11.48 -4.42
N TRP A 174 -15.33 -11.59 -5.24
CA TRP A 174 -14.03 -12.08 -4.80
C TRP A 174 -12.90 -11.23 -5.36
N SER A 175 -11.83 -11.10 -4.57
CA SER A 175 -10.58 -10.48 -5.00
C SER A 175 -9.42 -11.40 -4.67
N LEU A 176 -8.51 -11.56 -5.62
CA LEU A 176 -7.27 -12.31 -5.46
C LEU A 176 -6.08 -11.42 -5.77
N ARG A 177 -5.02 -11.51 -4.94
CA ARG A 177 -3.75 -10.84 -5.20
C ARG A 177 -2.57 -11.75 -4.89
N ALA A 178 -1.53 -11.64 -5.70
CA ALA A 178 -0.23 -12.26 -5.48
C ALA A 178 0.86 -11.20 -5.65
N ALA A 179 1.77 -11.09 -4.68
CA ALA A 179 2.83 -10.09 -4.71
C ALA A 179 4.17 -10.69 -4.30
N TRP A 180 5.19 -10.46 -5.13
CA TRP A 180 6.59 -10.74 -4.83
C TRP A 180 7.31 -9.43 -4.48
N ASP A 181 7.77 -9.33 -3.23
CA ASP A 181 8.57 -8.21 -2.74
C ASP A 181 9.96 -8.68 -2.30
N PRO A 182 11.02 -8.44 -3.10
CA PRO A 182 12.38 -8.72 -2.69
C PRO A 182 12.84 -7.69 -1.63
N LYS A 183 13.52 -8.18 -0.58
CA LYS A 183 13.99 -7.32 0.53
C LYS A 183 12.81 -6.55 1.14
N VAL A 184 11.82 -7.32 1.60
CA VAL A 184 10.55 -6.82 2.12
C VAL A 184 10.78 -5.83 3.24
N ASN A 185 10.13 -4.66 3.19
CA ASN A 185 10.33 -3.56 4.14
C ASN A 185 11.81 -3.23 4.42
N PHE A 186 12.66 -3.31 3.39
CA PHE A 186 14.12 -3.10 3.49
C PHE A 186 14.83 -4.03 4.50
N THR A 187 14.33 -5.27 4.64
CA THR A 187 14.98 -6.33 5.39
C THR A 187 15.79 -7.26 4.47
N VAL A 188 16.53 -8.20 5.06
CA VAL A 188 17.24 -9.24 4.28
C VAL A 188 16.32 -10.28 3.64
N GLN A 189 15.06 -10.36 4.04
CA GLN A 189 14.12 -11.38 3.60
C GLN A 189 13.40 -10.98 2.32
N ASN A 190 13.05 -11.96 1.50
CA ASN A 190 12.11 -11.75 0.40
C ASN A 190 10.73 -12.26 0.85
N MET A 191 9.66 -11.69 0.30
CA MET A 191 8.30 -12.09 0.62
C MET A 191 7.51 -12.42 -0.64
N LEU A 192 6.85 -13.56 -0.63
CA LEU A 192 5.72 -13.86 -1.51
C LEU A 192 4.45 -13.77 -0.68
N ARG A 193 3.50 -12.95 -1.10
CA ARG A 193 2.21 -12.77 -0.42
C ARG A 193 1.08 -13.20 -1.34
N PHE A 194 0.14 -13.95 -0.79
CA PHE A 194 -1.16 -14.22 -1.40
C PHE A 194 -2.25 -13.60 -0.55
N SER A 195 -3.28 -13.06 -1.20
CA SER A 195 -4.42 -12.45 -0.54
C SER A 195 -5.71 -12.87 -1.24
N VAL A 196 -6.71 -13.22 -0.44
CA VAL A 196 -8.07 -13.53 -0.88
C VAL A 196 -9.00 -12.65 -0.06
N ALA A 197 -9.93 -11.98 -0.73
CA ALA A 197 -10.98 -11.21 -0.07
C ALA A 197 -12.34 -11.53 -0.68
N ARG A 198 -13.37 -11.46 0.16
CA ARG A 198 -14.77 -11.60 -0.25
C ARG A 198 -15.50 -10.29 -0.01
N HIS A 199 -16.29 -9.88 -1.00
CA HIS A 199 -17.19 -8.73 -0.93
C HIS A 199 -18.59 -9.21 -0.55
N PHE A 200 -19.27 -8.45 0.32
CA PHE A 200 -20.59 -8.76 0.88
C PHE A 200 -21.56 -7.62 0.62
#